data_AF-A0A357YBB0-F1
#
_entry.id   AF-A0A357YBB0-F1
#
_cell.length_a   1.000
_cell.length_b   1.000
_cell.length_c   1.000
_cell.angle_alpha   90.00
_cell.angle_beta   90.00
_cell.angle_gamma   90.00
#
_symmetry.space_group_name_H-M   'P 1'
#
loop_
_entity.id
_entity.type
_entity.pdbx_description
1 polymer ?
#
loop_
_entity_poly.entity_id
_entity_poly.type
_entity_poly.pdbx_seq_one_letter_code
_entity_poly.pdbx_strand_id
1 'polypeptide(L)'
;RREVSFTKGRIIVRGKLVTRGKLKRADYILYYQHIPLALIEAKDSSRSPQDGMQQALDYAHTLDIPFVFASNGDAFVFHDR
;
A
#
# COMPACT_ATOMS: atom_id res chain seq x y z
N ARG A 1 -3.22 3.20 12.55
CA ARG A 1 -1.96 4.00 12.47
C ARG A 1 -1.99 4.77 11.15
N ARG A 2 -1.60 6.04 11.13
CA ARG A 2 -1.62 6.92 9.95
C ARG A 2 -0.18 6.99 9.43
N GLU A 3 0.05 6.46 8.22
CA GLU A 3 1.33 6.18 7.57
C GLU A 3 2.17 5.04 8.19
N VAL A 4 2.26 3.92 7.47
CA VAL A 4 3.19 2.81 7.80
C VAL A 4 4.25 2.71 6.71
N SER A 5 5.48 3.11 7.06
CA SER A 5 6.66 2.85 6.23
C SER A 5 7.11 1.40 6.43
N PHE A 6 6.95 0.55 5.42
CA PHE A 6 7.21 -0.89 5.55
C PHE A 6 8.46 -1.36 4.81
N THR A 7 9.06 -0.53 3.95
CA THR A 7 10.38 -0.80 3.36
C THR A 7 11.29 0.42 3.50
N LYS A 8 12.60 0.21 3.71
CA LYS A 8 13.63 1.26 3.57
C LYS A 8 13.93 1.62 2.10
N GLY A 9 13.00 1.31 1.18
CA GLY A 9 13.24 1.22 -0.26
C GLY A 9 13.72 -0.18 -0.67
N ARG A 10 13.17 -0.71 -1.77
CA ARG A 10 13.65 -1.99 -2.35
C ARG A 10 15.08 -1.81 -2.85
N ILE A 11 16.03 -2.61 -2.39
CA ILE A 11 17.37 -2.62 -2.98
C ILE A 11 17.26 -3.29 -4.36
N ILE A 12 17.54 -2.54 -5.41
CA ILE A 12 17.55 -3.02 -6.80
C ILE A 12 19.01 -3.26 -7.15
N VAL A 13 19.36 -4.52 -7.40
CA VAL A 13 20.71 -4.89 -7.85
C VAL A 13 20.65 -5.24 -9.34
N ARG A 14 21.40 -4.51 -10.16
CA ARG A 14 21.65 -4.82 -11.58
C ARG A 14 23.16 -4.91 -11.80
N GLY A 15 23.69 -6.13 -11.82
CA GLY A 15 25.14 -6.35 -11.94
C GLY A 15 25.90 -5.79 -10.75
N LYS A 16 26.89 -4.91 -10.99
CA LYS A 16 27.65 -4.19 -9.93
C LYS A 16 26.92 -2.94 -9.38
N LEU A 17 25.76 -2.59 -9.92
CA LEU A 17 25.01 -1.40 -9.53
C LEU A 17 23.97 -1.76 -8.45
N VAL A 18 24.10 -1.14 -7.27
CA VAL A 18 23.14 -1.24 -6.17
C VAL A 18 22.43 0.09 -6.03
N THR A 19 21.13 0.12 -6.36
CA THR A 19 20.30 1.33 -6.24
C THR A 19 19.24 1.11 -5.17
N ARG A 20 19.02 2.12 -4.31
CA ARG A 20 17.91 2.10 -3.35
C ARG A 20 16.64 2.62 -4.03
N GLY A 21 15.63 1.78 -4.16
CA GLY A 21 14.32 2.15 -4.69
C GLY A 21 13.57 3.12 -3.77
N LYS A 22 12.54 3.79 -4.32
CA LYS A 22 11.69 4.72 -3.57
C LYS A 22 11.08 4.04 -2.34
N LEU A 23 11.03 4.77 -1.22
CA LEU A 23 10.39 4.31 0.01
C LEU A 23 8.90 4.01 -0.30
N LYS A 24 8.46 2.77 -0.09
CA LYS A 24 7.04 2.41 -0.21
C LYS A 24 6.34 2.68 1.13
N ARG A 25 5.26 3.46 1.11
CA ARG A 25 4.44 3.82 2.28
C ARG A 25 2.98 3.56 1.97
N ALA A 26 2.28 2.89 2.89
CA ALA A 26 0.83 2.77 2.86
C ALA A 26 0.22 3.89 3.72
N ASP A 27 -0.89 4.48 3.26
CA ASP A 27 -1.54 5.59 3.96
C ASP A 27 -2.14 5.14 5.29
N TYR A 28 -2.86 4.01 5.29
CA TYR A 28 -3.39 3.42 6.52
C TYR A 28 -3.28 1.90 6.51
N ILE A 29 -3.04 1.35 7.70
CA ILE A 29 -3.21 -0.07 7.97
C ILE A 29 -4.09 -0.21 9.22
N LEU A 30 -5.13 -1.01 9.09
CA LEU A 30 -6.04 -1.40 10.17
C LEU A 30 -5.49 -2.64 10.86
N TYR A 31 -5.48 -2.58 12.19
CA TYR A 31 -5.02 -3.67 13.04
C TYR A 31 -6.10 -4.06 14.02
N TYR A 32 -6.18 -5.35 14.32
CA TYR A 32 -6.93 -5.88 15.45
C TYR A 32 -6.00 -6.74 16.31
N GLN A 33 -5.82 -6.37 17.57
CA GLN A 33 -4.95 -7.10 18.51
C GLN A 33 -3.56 -7.44 17.91
N HIS A 34 -2.92 -6.46 17.27
CA HIS A 34 -1.62 -6.58 16.58
C HIS A 34 -1.61 -7.38 15.26
N ILE A 35 -2.75 -7.92 14.82
CA ILE A 35 -2.90 -8.58 13.52
C ILE A 35 -3.31 -7.53 12.47
N PRO A 36 -2.56 -7.37 11.36
CA PRO A 36 -2.96 -6.47 10.29
C PRO A 36 -4.14 -7.07 9.52
N LEU A 37 -5.22 -6.30 9.38
CA LEU A 37 -6.44 -6.75 8.71
C LEU A 37 -6.62 -6.12 7.33
N ALA A 38 -6.39 -4.82 7.21
CA ALA A 38 -6.66 -4.11 5.97
C ALA A 38 -5.66 -3.00 5.68
N LEU A 39 -5.35 -2.80 4.41
CA LEU A 39 -4.57 -1.68 3.90
C LEU A 39 -5.52 -0.72 3.17
N ILE A 40 -5.39 0.58 3.43
CA ILE A 40 -6.19 1.62 2.77
C ILE A 40 -5.23 2.60 2.08
N GLU A 41 -5.41 2.78 0.78
CA GLU A 41 -4.75 3.81 -0.04
C GLU A 41 -5.72 4.97 -0.29
N ALA A 42 -5.28 6.19 -0.02
CA ALA A 42 -6.03 7.42 -0.23
C ALA A 42 -5.45 8.19 -1.42
N LYS A 43 -6.33 8.59 -2.34
CA LYS A 43 -6.01 9.42 -3.51
C LYS A 43 -6.67 10.78 -3.39
N ASP A 44 -6.15 11.74 -4.16
CA ASP A 44 -6.83 13.02 -4.37
C ASP A 44 -8.22 12.79 -4.99
N SER A 45 -9.19 13.64 -4.63
CA SER A 45 -10.58 13.54 -5.10
C SER A 45 -10.74 13.59 -6.62
N SER A 46 -9.80 14.23 -7.33
CA SER A 46 -9.80 14.28 -8.79
C SER A 46 -9.39 12.98 -9.48
N ARG A 47 -8.89 11.99 -8.74
CA ARG A 47 -8.40 10.70 -9.28
C ARG A 47 -9.41 9.59 -9.06
N SER A 48 -9.31 8.56 -9.88
CA SER A 48 -10.11 7.36 -9.72
C SER A 48 -9.58 6.53 -8.54
N PRO A 49 -10.43 6.03 -7.64
CA PRO A 49 -9.99 5.13 -6.57
C PRO A 49 -9.24 3.90 -7.10
N GLN A 50 -9.61 3.40 -8.28
CA GLN A 50 -8.97 2.29 -8.96
C GLN A 50 -7.49 2.55 -9.26
N ASP A 51 -7.07 3.82 -9.43
CA ASP A 51 -5.69 4.19 -9.73
C ASP A 51 -4.73 3.81 -8.59
N GLY A 52 -5.23 3.75 -7.34
CA GLY A 52 -4.47 3.35 -6.16
C GLY A 52 -4.43 1.82 -5.94
N MET A 53 -5.32 1.06 -6.58
CA MET A 53 -5.54 -0.35 -6.25
C MET A 53 -4.32 -1.23 -6.54
N GLN A 54 -3.69 -1.07 -7.70
CA GLN A 54 -2.53 -1.91 -8.05
C GLN A 54 -1.35 -1.70 -7.08
N GLN A 55 -1.11 -0.45 -6.67
CA GLN A 55 -0.10 -0.12 -5.68
C GLN A 55 -0.45 -0.70 -4.30
N ALA A 56 -1.72 -0.60 -3.91
CA ALA A 56 -2.22 -1.10 -2.64
C ALA A 56 -2.14 -2.63 -2.54
N LEU A 57 -2.46 -3.36 -3.63
CA LEU A 57 -2.32 -4.82 -3.74
C LEU A 57 -0.86 -5.26 -3.61
N ASP A 58 0.07 -4.58 -4.29
CA ASP A 58 1.50 -4.86 -4.17
C ASP A 58 1.98 -4.75 -2.71
N TYR A 59 1.43 -3.79 -1.96
CA TYR A 59 1.81 -3.53 -0.58
C TYR A 59 1.21 -4.56 0.36
N ALA A 60 -0.08 -4.88 0.16
CA ALA A 60 -0.77 -5.92 0.90
C ALA A 60 -0.13 -7.29 0.71
N HIS A 61 0.31 -7.63 -0.50
CA HIS A 61 1.08 -8.86 -0.75
C HIS A 61 2.44 -8.86 -0.03
N THR A 62 3.11 -7.71 0.07
CA THR A 62 4.41 -7.61 0.77
C THR A 62 4.24 -7.73 2.29
N LEU A 63 3.10 -7.28 2.82
CA LEU A 63 2.81 -7.20 4.26
C LEU A 63 1.91 -8.33 4.76
N ASP A 64 1.52 -9.25 3.88
CA ASP A 64 0.57 -10.34 4.13
C ASP A 64 -0.74 -9.86 4.77
N ILE A 65 -1.36 -8.85 4.14
CA ILE A 65 -2.62 -8.23 4.58
C ILE A 65 -3.75 -8.73 3.68
N PRO A 66 -4.85 -9.26 4.25
CA PRO A 66 -5.90 -9.91 3.46
C PRO A 66 -6.83 -8.94 2.72
N PHE A 67 -7.07 -7.74 3.27
CA PHE A 67 -8.03 -6.80 2.70
C PHE A 67 -7.37 -5.53 2.19
N VAL A 68 -7.81 -5.06 1.02
CA VAL A 68 -7.29 -3.84 0.39
C VAL A 68 -8.42 -2.91 0.00
N PHE A 69 -8.28 -1.65 0.39
CA PHE A 69 -9.19 -0.58 0.01
C PHE A 69 -8.42 0.54 -0.68
N ALA A 70 -9.04 1.16 -1.68
CA ALA A 70 -8.59 2.40 -2.27
C ALA A 70 -9.75 3.40 -2.30
N SER A 71 -9.48 4.67 -1.98
CA SER A 71 -10.50 5.72 -1.94
C SER A 71 -9.97 7.05 -2.44
N ASN A 72 -10.84 7.85 -3.05
CA ASN A 72 -10.58 9.25 -3.40
C ASN A 72 -11.38 10.24 -2.51
N GLY A 73 -12.02 9.75 -1.45
CA GLY A 73 -12.89 10.54 -0.57
C GLY A 73 -14.39 10.46 -0.93
N ASP A 74 -14.73 10.20 -2.18
CA ASP A 74 -16.13 10.09 -2.64
C ASP A 74 -16.58 8.64 -2.81
N ALA A 75 -15.66 7.76 -3.19
CA ALA A 75 -15.93 6.34 -3.41
C ALA A 75 -14.83 5.45 -2.84
N PHE A 76 -15.16 4.17 -2.70
CA PHE A 76 -14.24 3.12 -2.26
C PHE A 76 -14.25 1.97 -3.27
N VAL A 77 -13.07 1.41 -3.51
CA VAL A 77 -12.90 0.15 -4.22
C VAL A 77 -12.24 -0.82 -3.24
N PHE A 78 -12.75 -2.05 -3.22
CA PHE A 78 -12.35 -3.10 -2.30
C PHE A 78 -11.82 -4.31 -3.07
N HIS A 79 -10.82 -4.97 -2.51
CA HIS A 79 -10.34 -6.27 -2.96
C HIS A 79 -10.10 -7.20 -1.77
N ASP A 80 -10.58 -8.42 -1.94
CA ASP A 80 -10.45 -9.60 -1.09
C ASP A 80 -9.45 -10.54 -1.74
N ARG A 81 -8.52 -11.10 -0.96
CA ARG A 81 -7.56 -12.11 -1.40
C ARG A 81 -7.78 -13.42 -0.66
#